data_AF-A0AAW1VHM1-F1
#
_entry.id   AF-A0AAW1VHM1-F1
#
_cell.length_a   1.000
_cell.length_b   1.000
_cell.length_c   1.000
_cell.angle_alpha   90.00
_cell.angle_beta   90.00
_cell.angle_gamma   90.00
#
_symmetry.space_group_name_H-M   'P 1'
#
loop_
_entity.id
_entity.type
_entity.pdbx_description
1 polymer ?
#
loop_
_entity_poly.entity_id
_entity_poly.type
_entity_poly.pdbx_seq_one_letter_code
_entity_poly.pdbx_strand_id
1 'polypeptide(L)'
;MRKKWDILEEEFQNMDQLMKDPTDKILCFLKCTAEKDGTLDEAGNVEMKNIDKIIAMMKLKSEDENSIKDCIRKVSVVKTCADFRNIMKCMTSN
;
A
#
# COMPACT_ATOMS: atom_id res chain seq x y z
N MET A 1 17.24 -15.88 -3.08
CA MET A 1 16.77 -14.86 -2.11
C MET A 1 15.33 -15.17 -1.75
N ARG A 2 15.07 -15.92 -0.66
CA ARG A 2 13.73 -16.45 -0.34
C ARG A 2 13.44 -16.47 1.18
N LYS A 3 14.09 -15.60 1.95
CA LYS A 3 13.98 -15.53 3.43
C LYS A 3 13.16 -14.35 3.96
N LYS A 4 12.67 -13.47 3.08
CA LYS A 4 11.98 -12.23 3.48
C LYS A 4 10.46 -12.39 3.66
N TRP A 5 9.93 -13.55 3.29
CA TRP A 5 8.50 -13.88 3.32
C TRP A 5 8.10 -14.66 4.58
N ASP A 6 9.05 -15.32 5.26
CA ASP A 6 8.81 -16.15 6.43
C ASP A 6 8.26 -15.36 7.65
N ILE A 7 8.46 -14.04 7.68
CA ILE A 7 7.99 -13.14 8.76
C ILE A 7 6.48 -12.82 8.64
N LEU A 8 5.87 -13.09 7.48
CA LEU A 8 4.52 -12.64 7.12
C LEU A 8 3.49 -13.75 7.11
N GLU A 9 3.90 -15.02 7.20
CA GLU A 9 3.01 -16.16 6.98
C GLU A 9 1.93 -16.29 8.07
N GLU A 10 2.24 -15.92 9.32
CA GLU A 10 1.27 -15.89 10.43
C GLU A 10 0.34 -14.65 10.37
N GLU A 11 0.83 -13.51 9.91
CA GLU A 11 0.06 -12.25 9.83
C GLU A 11 -0.85 -12.18 8.59
N PHE A 12 -0.54 -12.93 7.53
CA PHE A 12 -1.35 -13.03 6.31
C PHE A 12 -2.46 -14.10 6.38
N GLN A 13 -2.59 -14.84 7.49
CA GLN A 13 -3.62 -15.88 7.64
C GLN A 13 -5.05 -15.32 7.53
N ASN A 14 -5.22 -14.00 7.65
CA ASN A 14 -6.49 -13.33 7.46
C ASN A 14 -6.32 -12.03 6.68
N MET A 15 -6.35 -12.13 5.35
CA MET A 15 -6.32 -10.98 4.42
C MET A 15 -7.40 -9.94 4.73
N ASP A 16 -8.57 -10.35 5.18
CA ASP A 16 -9.66 -9.43 5.56
C ASP A 16 -9.30 -8.60 6.80
N GLN A 17 -8.64 -9.21 7.78
CA GLN A 17 -8.17 -8.52 8.98
C GLN A 17 -6.96 -7.63 8.68
N LEU A 18 -6.08 -8.08 7.78
CA LEU A 18 -4.94 -7.30 7.27
C LEU A 18 -5.39 -5.97 6.66
N MET A 19 -6.47 -6.00 5.87
CA MET A 19 -7.01 -4.81 5.20
C MET A 19 -7.81 -3.91 6.15
N LYS A 20 -8.45 -4.48 7.18
CA LYS A 20 -9.25 -3.72 8.16
C LYS A 20 -8.42 -3.05 9.25
N ASP A 21 -7.45 -3.77 9.81
CA ASP A 21 -6.61 -3.30 10.90
C ASP A 21 -5.17 -3.83 10.78
N PRO A 22 -4.36 -3.26 9.87
CA PRO A 22 -2.98 -3.70 9.69
C PRO A 22 -2.13 -3.34 10.92
N THR A 23 -1.35 -4.31 11.39
CA THR A 23 -0.35 -4.12 12.45
C THR A 23 0.75 -3.17 11.99
N ASP A 24 1.43 -2.52 12.93
CA ASP A 24 2.56 -1.63 12.61
C ASP A 24 3.68 -2.35 11.85
N LYS A 25 3.88 -3.64 12.12
CA LYS A 25 4.87 -4.48 11.44
C LYS A 25 4.54 -4.65 9.95
N ILE A 26 3.27 -4.91 9.64
CA ILE A 26 2.76 -4.98 8.27
C ILE A 26 2.89 -3.61 7.59
N LEU A 27 2.49 -2.54 8.27
CA LEU A 27 2.59 -1.19 7.73
C LEU A 27 4.05 -0.81 7.40
N CYS A 28 5.00 -1.18 8.26
CA CYS A 28 6.43 -0.99 8.00
C CYS A 28 6.91 -1.83 6.82
N PHE A 29 6.44 -3.07 6.73
CA PHE A 29 6.78 -3.94 5.60
C PHE A 29 6.29 -3.36 4.27
N LEU A 30 5.05 -2.85 4.23
CA LEU A 30 4.46 -2.24 3.05
C LEU A 30 5.20 -0.96 2.65
N LYS A 31 5.50 -0.07 3.62
CA LYS A 31 6.33 1.12 3.37
C LYS A 31 7.69 0.73 2.79
N CYS A 32 8.39 -0.21 3.42
CA CYS A 32 9.71 -0.66 2.95
C CYS A 32 9.67 -1.28 1.55
N THR A 33 8.58 -1.97 1.22
CA THR A 33 8.39 -2.56 -0.11
C THR A 33 8.13 -1.47 -1.14
N ALA A 34 7.26 -0.51 -0.82
CA ALA A 34 6.95 0.63 -1.67
C ALA A 34 8.18 1.53 -1.93
N GLU A 35 9.08 1.69 -0.95
CA GLU A 35 10.35 2.39 -1.15
C GLU A 35 11.27 1.61 -2.11
N LYS A 36 11.30 0.28 -2.00
CA LYS A 36 12.16 -0.58 -2.83
C LYS A 36 11.68 -0.73 -4.26
N ASP A 37 10.38 -0.74 -4.50
CA ASP A 37 9.80 -0.82 -5.83
C ASP A 37 9.61 0.56 -6.50
N GLY A 38 9.91 1.63 -5.76
CA GLY A 38 9.84 3.01 -6.22
C GLY A 38 8.43 3.57 -6.26
N THR A 39 7.46 2.96 -5.59
CA THR A 39 6.13 3.52 -5.36
C THR A 39 6.16 4.66 -4.34
N LEU A 40 7.13 4.63 -3.42
CA LEU A 40 7.49 5.74 -2.55
C LEU A 40 8.92 6.17 -2.85
N ASP A 41 9.17 7.48 -2.93
CA ASP A 41 10.53 8.02 -2.96
C ASP A 41 11.15 8.08 -1.54
N GLU A 42 12.43 8.44 -1.44
CA GLU A 42 13.13 8.57 -0.15
C GLU A 42 12.57 9.68 0.76
N ALA A 43 11.83 10.64 0.19
CA ALA A 43 11.15 11.69 0.93
C ALA A 43 9.76 11.26 1.42
N GLY A 44 9.27 10.09 0.99
CA GLY A 44 7.96 9.54 1.30
C GLY A 44 6.84 10.02 0.38
N ASN A 45 7.16 10.62 -0.77
CA ASN A 45 6.17 11.00 -1.77
C ASN A 45 5.77 9.79 -2.61
N VAL A 46 4.49 9.73 -2.99
CA VAL A 46 3.95 8.65 -3.82
C VAL A 46 4.25 8.89 -5.29
N GLU A 47 4.89 7.92 -5.93
CA GLU A 47 5.16 7.92 -7.36
C GLU A 47 3.95 7.36 -8.13
N MET A 48 3.05 8.25 -8.54
CA MET A 48 1.78 7.89 -9.18
C MET A 48 1.95 7.00 -10.42
N LYS A 49 3.07 7.14 -11.16
CA LYS A 49 3.37 6.29 -12.32
C LYS A 49 3.51 4.80 -11.96
N ASN A 50 3.98 4.50 -10.75
CA ASN A 50 4.11 3.13 -10.26
C ASN A 50 2.82 2.63 -9.62
N ILE A 51 2.06 3.52 -8.95
CA ILE A 51 0.68 3.24 -8.52
C ILE A 51 -0.21 2.85 -9.71
N ASP A 52 -0.12 3.56 -10.83
CA ASP A 52 -0.90 3.24 -12.04
C ASP A 52 -0.67 1.81 -12.52
N LYS A 53 0.58 1.32 -12.45
CA LYS A 53 0.91 -0.07 -12.81
C LYS A 53 0.29 -1.07 -11.84
N ILE A 54 0.31 -0.78 -10.54
CA ILE A 54 -0.27 -1.64 -9.51
C ILE A 54 -1.79 -1.72 -9.71
N ILE A 55 -2.46 -0.58 -9.89
CA ILE A 55 -3.92 -0.54 -10.07
C ILE A 55 -4.33 -1.25 -11.38
N ALA A 56 -3.57 -1.08 -12.47
CA ALA A 56 -3.82 -1.81 -13.71
C ALA A 56 -3.75 -3.34 -13.54
N MET A 57 -2.93 -3.84 -12.61
CA MET A 57 -2.87 -5.28 -12.28
C MET A 57 -4.09 -5.77 -11.48
N MET A 58 -4.76 -4.88 -10.74
CA MET A 58 -5.92 -5.22 -9.89
C MET A 58 -7.21 -5.44 -10.69
N LYS A 59 -7.23 -5.10 -11.99
CA LYS A 59 -8.38 -5.29 -12.90
C LYS A 59 -9.70 -4.73 -12.33
N LEU A 60 -9.62 -3.56 -11.70
CA LEU A 60 -10.77 -2.86 -11.13
C LEU A 60 -11.64 -2.25 -12.25
N LYS A 61 -12.87 -1.87 -11.92
CA LYS A 61 -13.66 -1.00 -12.79
C LYS A 61 -13.01 0.38 -12.85
N SER A 62 -13.20 1.10 -13.95
CA SER A 62 -12.61 2.43 -14.16
C SER A 62 -13.03 3.46 -13.10
N GLU A 63 -14.26 3.36 -12.58
CA GLU A 63 -14.77 4.21 -11.50
C GLU A 63 -14.00 4.00 -10.18
N ASP A 64 -13.77 2.74 -9.81
CA ASP A 64 -12.99 2.36 -8.62
C ASP A 64 -11.52 2.77 -8.77
N GLU A 65 -10.95 2.55 -9.96
CA GLU A 65 -9.58 2.94 -10.28
C GLU A 65 -9.35 4.44 -10.07
N ASN A 66 -10.24 5.29 -10.60
CA ASN A 66 -10.12 6.73 -10.46
C ASN A 66 -10.30 7.18 -9.00
N SER A 67 -11.27 6.60 -8.29
CA SER A 67 -11.52 6.87 -6.87
C SER A 67 -10.28 6.59 -6.01
N ILE A 68 -9.65 5.43 -6.21
CA ILE A 68 -8.43 5.03 -5.50
C ILE A 68 -7.28 5.99 -5.81
N LYS A 69 -7.06 6.33 -7.09
CA LYS A 69 -5.99 7.26 -7.49
C LYS A 69 -6.17 8.63 -6.87
N ASP A 70 -7.38 9.17 -6.89
CA ASP A 70 -7.67 10.47 -6.31
C ASP A 70 -7.58 10.48 -4.78
N CYS A 71 -7.88 9.35 -4.13
CA CYS A 71 -7.61 9.19 -2.71
C CYS A 71 -6.10 9.19 -2.42
N ILE A 72 -5.32 8.40 -3.16
CA ILE A 72 -3.86 8.29 -2.98
C ILE A 72 -3.18 9.65 -3.21
N ARG A 73 -3.60 10.42 -4.22
CA ARG A 73 -3.08 11.78 -4.48
C ARG A 73 -3.25 12.75 -3.32
N LYS A 74 -4.25 12.53 -2.46
CA LYS A 74 -4.50 13.36 -1.26
C LYS A 74 -3.59 12.97 -0.09
N VAL A 75 -2.95 11.80 -0.15
CA VAL A 75 -1.95 11.40 0.83
C VAL A 75 -0.69 12.20 0.54
N SER A 76 -0.40 13.18 1.39
CA SER A 76 0.66 14.17 1.16
C SER A 76 2.06 13.56 1.22
N VAL A 77 2.41 12.87 2.31
CA VAL A 77 3.72 12.23 2.51
C VAL A 77 3.57 11.04 3.46
N VAL A 78 4.29 9.95 3.18
CA VAL A 78 4.41 8.76 4.03
C VAL A 78 5.80 8.75 4.70
N LYS A 79 5.93 9.32 5.90
CA LYS A 79 7.22 9.40 6.62
C LYS A 79 7.43 8.23 7.56
N THR A 80 6.36 7.79 8.21
CA THR A 80 6.35 6.71 9.19
C THR A 80 5.60 5.51 8.63
N CYS A 81 5.78 4.35 9.26
CA CYS A 81 4.98 3.16 8.91
C CYS A 81 3.49 3.43 9.09
N ALA A 82 3.10 4.12 10.18
CA ALA A 82 1.71 4.45 10.47
C ALA A 82 1.05 5.29 9.37
N ASP A 83 1.80 6.17 8.70
CA ASP A 83 1.29 7.00 7.60
C ASP A 83 0.82 6.15 6.41
N PHE A 84 1.40 4.96 6.22
CA PHE A 84 1.02 4.03 5.15
C PHE A 84 -0.42 3.53 5.32
N ARG A 85 -0.98 3.60 6.54
CA ARG A 85 -2.40 3.30 6.79
C ARG A 85 -3.33 4.19 5.96
N ASN A 86 -2.93 5.41 5.63
CA ASN A 86 -3.73 6.31 4.79
C ASN A 86 -3.82 5.81 3.34
N ILE A 87 -2.75 5.21 2.81
CA ILE A 87 -2.75 4.56 1.50
C ILE A 87 -3.67 3.34 1.52
N MET A 88 -3.57 2.51 2.57
CA MET A 88 -4.41 1.31 2.70
C MET A 88 -5.91 1.64 2.76
N LYS A 89 -6.29 2.72 3.45
CA LYS A 89 -7.69 3.20 3.49
C LYS A 89 -8.24 3.57 2.12
N CYS A 90 -7.39 4.04 1.20
CA CYS A 90 -7.82 4.33 -0.17
C CYS A 90 -8.22 3.06 -0.93
N MET A 91 -7.67 1.90 -0.58
CA MET A 91 -7.95 0.62 -1.24
C MET A 91 -9.16 -0.12 -0.65
N THR A 92 -9.63 0.29 0.53
CA THR A 92 -10.77 -0.35 1.24
C THR A 92 -12.01 0.51 1.32
N SER A 93 -11.94 1.78 0.92
CA SER A 93 -13.09 2.68 0.88
C SER A 93 -13.92 2.44 -0.38
N ASN A 94 -14.81 1.44 -0.33
CA ASN A 94 -15.93 1.27 -1.26
C ASN A 94 -17.20 0.99 -0.46
#